data_AF-A0A6B2LXK3-F1
#
_entry.id   AF-A0A6B2LXK3-F1
#
_cell.length_a   1.000
_cell.length_b   1.000
_cell.length_c   1.000
_cell.angle_alpha   90.00
_cell.angle_beta   90.00
_cell.angle_gamma   90.00
#
_symmetry.space_group_name_H-M   'P 1'
#
loop_
_entity.id
_entity.type
_entity.pdbx_description
1 polymer ?
#
loop_
_entity_poly.entity_id
_entity_poly.type
_entity_poly.pdbx_seq_one_letter_code
_entity_poly.pdbx_strand_id
1 'polypeptide(L)' 'MWSVGAILYFVLCGYPPFYNENDAIMFEAILTASYLFHSPQWDDISREP' A
#
# COMPACT_ATOMS: atom_id res chain seq x y z
N MET A 1 -12.88 0.43 -8.26
CA MET A 1 -12.47 1.40 -7.22
C MET A 1 -11.05 1.07 -6.78
N TRP A 2 -10.03 1.57 -7.49
CA TRP A 2 -8.61 1.31 -7.19
C TRP A 2 -7.98 2.50 -6.44
N SER A 3 -8.21 3.71 -6.94
CA SER A 3 -7.68 4.95 -6.36
C SER A 3 -8.15 5.21 -4.92
N VAL A 4 -9.39 4.81 -4.57
CA VAL A 4 -9.93 4.99 -3.20
C VAL A 4 -9.13 4.16 -2.19
N GLY A 5 -8.76 2.92 -2.53
CA GLY A 5 -7.93 2.07 -1.66
C GLY A 5 -6.51 2.61 -1.51
N ALA A 6 -5.91 3.11 -2.59
CA ALA A 6 -4.59 3.72 -2.55
C ALA A 6 -4.55 4.99 -1.67
N ILE A 7 -5.59 5.84 -1.76
CA ILE A 7 -5.73 7.03 -0.92
C ILE A 7 -5.94 6.63 0.55
N LEU A 8 -6.78 5.62 0.83
CA LEU A 8 -7.00 5.14 2.18
C LEU A 8 -5.72 4.57 2.82
N TYR A 9 -4.92 3.81 2.06
CA TYR A 9 -3.62 3.31 2.50
C TYR A 9 -2.69 4.46 2.89
N PHE A 10 -2.63 5.52 2.07
CA PHE A 10 -1.83 6.69 2.36
C PHE A 10 -2.29 7.41 3.64
N VAL A 11 -3.61 7.55 3.84
CA VAL A 11 -4.18 8.19 5.05
C VAL A 11 -3.87 7.39 6.32
N LEU A 12 -3.86 6.07 6.22
CA LEU A 12 -3.64 5.20 7.37
C LEU A 12 -2.17 5.11 7.79
N CYS A 13 -1.23 5.13 6.84
CA CYS A 13 0.17 4.82 7.13
C CYS A 13 1.17 5.91 6.75
N GLY A 14 0.74 6.94 6.01
CA GLY A 14 1.58 8.07 5.62
C GLY A 14 2.59 7.77 4.51
N TYR A 15 2.53 6.61 3.85
CA TYR A 15 3.36 6.26 2.70
C TYR A 15 2.53 5.60 1.58
N PRO A 16 2.91 5.77 0.31
CA PRO A 16 2.21 5.14 -0.80
C PRO A 16 2.34 3.60 -0.74
N PRO A 17 1.28 2.84 -1.11
CA PRO A 17 1.28 1.37 -1.06
C PRO A 17 2.28 0.70 -2.01
N PHE A 18 2.70 1.42 -3.05
CA PHE A 18 3.67 0.96 -4.04
C PHE A 18 4.79 2.00 -4.07
N TYR A 19 5.96 1.65 -3.54
CA TYR A 19 7.17 2.47 -3.63
C TYR A 19 8.36 1.57 -3.98
N ASN A 20 9.06 1.92 -5.05
CA ASN A 20 10.32 1.31 -5.43
C ASN A 20 11.20 2.37 -6.08
N GLU A 21 12.52 2.28 -5.91
CA GLU A 21 13.48 3.16 -6.61
C GLU A 21 13.48 2.91 -8.13
N ASN A 22 13.04 1.72 -8.56
CA ASN A 22 12.89 1.36 -9.96
C ASN A 22 11.41 1.41 -10.37
N ASP A 23 11.09 2.34 -11.27
CA ASP A 23 9.75 2.52 -11.82
C ASP A 23 9.17 1.22 -12.42
N ALA A 24 9.98 0.39 -13.08
CA ALA A 24 9.52 -0.85 -13.70
C ALA A 24 8.97 -1.83 -12.65
N ILE A 25 9.66 -1.95 -11.51
CA ILE A 25 9.25 -2.80 -10.40
C ILE A 25 8.01 -2.21 -9.71
N MET A 26 7.93 -0.87 -9.60
CA MET A 26 6.75 -0.19 -9.07
C MET A 26 5.51 -0.47 -9.93
N PHE A 27 5.63 -0.37 -11.26
CA PHE A 27 4.52 -0.66 -12.17
C PHE A 27 4.13 -2.14 -12.14
N GLU A 28 5.08 -3.06 -12.04
CA GLU A 28 4.79 -4.48 -11.88
C GLU A 28 4.02 -4.75 -10.57
N ALA A 29 4.41 -4.13 -9.46
CA ALA A 29 3.71 -4.23 -8.20
C ALA A 29 2.27 -3.68 -8.28
N ILE A 30 2.06 -2.57 -9.00
CA ILE A 30 0.73 -2.01 -9.28
C ILE A 30 -0.11 -2.98 -10.12
N LEU A 31 0.45 -3.54 -11.19
CA LEU A 31 -0.23 -4.46 -12.10
C LEU A 31 -0.58 -5.80 -11.43
N THR A 32 0.28 -6.27 -10.53
CA THR A 32 0.10 -7.51 -9.76
C THR A 32 -0.67 -7.31 -8.46
N ALA A 33 -1.01 -6.06 -8.11
CA ALA A 33 -1.57 -5.68 -6.81
C ALA A 33 -0.74 -6.20 -5.62
N SER A 34 0.58 -6.21 -5.77
CA SER A 34 1.52 -6.62 -4.73
C SER A 34 1.77 -5.45 -3.76
N TYR A 35 1.02 -5.44 -2.66
CA TYR A 35 1.23 -4.51 -1.54
C TYR A 35 1.39 -5.30 -0.24
N LEU A 36 2.23 -4.80 0.67
CA LEU A 36 2.49 -5.42 1.96
C LEU A 36 2.06 -4.47 3.08
N PHE A 37 1.54 -5.07 4.16
CA PHE A 37 1.24 -4.37 5.39
C PHE A 37 2.47 -4.50 6.30
N HIS A 38 3.35 -3.49 6.26
CA HIS A 38 4.56 -3.50 7.07
C HIS A 38 4.25 -3.26 8.55
N SER A 39 4.81 -4.10 9.42
CA SER A 39 4.90 -3.84 10.85
C SER A 39 6.06 -2.86 11.10
N PRO A 40 5.92 -1.87 11.99
CA PRO A 40 4.83 -1.68 12.96
C PRO A 40 3.68 -0.77 12.48
N GLN A 41 3.76 -0.19 11.28
CA GLN A 41 2.82 0.86 10.84
C GLN A 41 1.37 0.37 10.68
N TRP A 42 1.20 -0.92 10.44
CA TRP A 42 -0.10 -1.58 10.30
C TRP A 42 -0.53 -2.40 11.52
N ASP A 43 0.26 -2.43 12.60
CA ASP A 43 -0.03 -3.26 13.77
C ASP A 43 -1.19 -2.70 14.61
N ASP A 44 -1.36 -1.37 14.62
CA ASP A 44 -2.43 -0.68 15.33
C ASP A 44 -3.72 -0.51 14.49
N ILE A 45 -3.68 -0.89 13.21
CA ILE A 45 -4.84 -0.77 12.33
C ILE A 45 -5.75 -1.97 12.54
N SER A 46 -6.99 -1.71 12.96
CA SER A 46 -8.00 -2.73 13.19
C SER A 46 -8.21 -3.60 11.93
N ARG A 47 -7.88 -4.88 12.02
CA ARG A 47 -8.35 -5.88 11.06
C ARG A 47 -9.85 -6.02 11.28
N GLU A 48 -10.67 -5.52 10.35
CA GLU A 48 -12.12 -5.68 10.43
C GLU A 48 -12.47 -7.18 10.60
N PRO A 49 -13.48 -7.51 11.43
CA PRO A 49 -13.90 -8.89 11.69
C PRO A 49 -14.61 -9.57 10.50
#